data_AF-A0A6G0SUY6-F1
#
_entry.id   AF-A0A6G0SUY6-F1
#
_cell.length_a   1.000
_cell.length_b   1.000
_cell.length_c   1.000
_cell.angle_alpha   90.00
_cell.angle_beta   90.00
_cell.angle_gamma   90.00
#
_symmetry.space_group_name_H-M   'P 1'
#
loop_
_entity.id
_entity.type
_entity.pdbx_description
1 polymer ?
#
loop_
_entity_poly.entity_id
_entity_poly.type
_entity_poly.pdbx_seq_one_letter_code
_entity_poly.pdbx_strand_id
1 'polypeptide(L)'
;MFCKVKELSDIDIVTFKKTCAITQIGKNRRKEQDQRNTKDRLVIKYVIPSIINESMIPVCSKSFISITSISRRRLNLLSFKSNKNHASPKEKRGGKRINQDSIDTTESIKSHIMTYESKKSHYTRVDTGKSYLQPGLSVKYLWKNWLKKRIDSNKKIASYSKYFRIFSQEFNLSFGHPRQDICSWCSEMAVKIKKRKTKSKKKN
;
A
#
# COMPACT_ATOMS: atom_id res chain seq x y z
N MET A 1 -44.47 12.98 -11.38
CA MET A 1 -44.00 11.88 -12.24
C MET A 1 -44.85 10.67 -11.89
N PHE A 2 -45.64 10.18 -12.84
CA PHE A 2 -46.62 9.12 -12.58
C PHE A 2 -45.93 7.76 -12.66
N CYS A 3 -46.21 6.91 -11.68
CA CYS A 3 -45.66 5.56 -11.58
C CYS A 3 -46.47 4.63 -12.49
N LYS A 4 -45.87 4.17 -13.60
CA LYS A 4 -46.55 3.36 -14.63
C LYS A 4 -46.35 1.85 -14.44
N VAL A 5 -46.37 1.39 -13.19
CA VAL A 5 -46.10 -0.03 -12.86
C VAL A 5 -47.17 -0.97 -13.43
N LYS A 6 -48.39 -0.49 -13.64
CA LYS A 6 -49.48 -1.26 -14.28
C LYS A 6 -49.18 -1.62 -15.74
N GLU A 7 -48.21 -0.96 -16.36
CA GLU A 7 -47.81 -1.20 -17.76
C GLU A 7 -46.70 -2.27 -17.86
N LEU A 8 -46.23 -2.81 -16.73
CA LEU A 8 -45.22 -3.88 -16.69
C LEU A 8 -45.88 -5.26 -16.68
N SER A 9 -45.40 -6.14 -17.55
CA SER A 9 -45.77 -7.57 -17.52
C SER A 9 -44.84 -8.38 -16.61
N ASP A 10 -45.27 -9.57 -16.19
CA ASP A 10 -44.45 -10.49 -15.40
C ASP A 10 -43.18 -10.94 -16.16
N ILE A 11 -43.27 -11.05 -17.49
CA ILE A 11 -42.15 -11.40 -18.36
C ILE A 11 -41.07 -10.31 -18.34
N ASP A 12 -41.48 -9.03 -18.32
CA ASP A 12 -40.57 -7.88 -18.22
C ASP A 12 -39.81 -7.90 -16.89
N ILE A 13 -40.51 -8.21 -15.79
CA ILE A 13 -39.93 -8.29 -14.44
C ILE A 13 -38.89 -9.41 -14.37
N VAL A 14 -39.24 -10.61 -14.85
CA VAL A 14 -38.35 -11.79 -14.84
C VAL A 14 -37.10 -11.55 -15.69
N THR A 15 -37.26 -10.89 -16.84
CA THR A 15 -36.14 -10.67 -17.76
C THR A 15 -35.23 -9.55 -17.31
N PHE A 16 -35.77 -8.46 -16.75
CA PHE A 16 -34.96 -7.37 -16.22
C PHE A 16 -34.07 -7.81 -15.04
N LYS A 17 -34.53 -8.76 -14.22
CA LYS A 17 -33.70 -9.39 -13.17
C LYS A 17 -32.44 -10.06 -13.73
N LYS A 18 -32.47 -10.53 -15.00
CA LYS A 18 -31.33 -11.20 -15.65
C LYS A 18 -30.36 -10.22 -16.33
N THR A 19 -30.83 -9.07 -16.82
CA THR A 19 -30.03 -8.17 -17.68
C THR A 19 -29.68 -6.81 -17.05
N CYS A 20 -30.33 -6.45 -15.94
CA CYS A 20 -30.05 -5.30 -15.06
C CYS A 20 -29.32 -4.10 -15.72
N ALA A 21 -30.05 -3.34 -16.54
CA ALA A 21 -29.57 -2.08 -17.10
C ALA A 21 -30.18 -0.90 -16.33
N ILE A 22 -29.34 -0.03 -15.77
CA ILE A 22 -29.77 1.21 -15.12
C ILE A 22 -29.65 2.34 -16.14
N THR A 23 -30.76 2.92 -16.59
CA THR A 23 -30.76 3.97 -17.61
C THR A 23 -31.23 5.34 -17.08
N GLN A 24 -30.32 6.30 -17.28
CA GLN A 24 -30.45 7.76 -17.32
C GLN A 24 -30.77 8.57 -16.05
N ILE A 25 -29.85 9.52 -15.77
CA ILE A 25 -29.96 10.60 -14.78
C ILE A 25 -30.33 11.87 -15.55
N GLY A 26 -31.58 12.31 -15.45
CA GLY A 26 -32.03 13.57 -16.06
C GLY A 26 -32.10 14.69 -15.03
N LYS A 27 -31.44 15.82 -15.28
CA LYS A 27 -31.71 17.07 -14.56
C LYS A 27 -33.04 17.64 -15.04
N ASN A 28 -33.93 18.07 -14.15
CA ASN A 28 -35.04 18.92 -14.56
C ASN A 28 -34.49 20.35 -14.75
N ARG A 29 -34.62 20.92 -15.95
CA ARG A 29 -34.46 22.38 -16.14
C ARG A 29 -35.57 23.07 -15.37
N ARG A 30 -35.22 23.86 -14.35
CA ARG A 30 -36.18 24.77 -13.71
C ARG A 30 -36.49 25.91 -14.69
N LYS A 31 -37.73 26.40 -14.72
CA LYS A 31 -37.99 27.74 -15.26
C LYS A 31 -37.19 28.71 -14.40
N GLU A 32 -36.48 29.65 -15.02
CA GLU A 32 -35.65 30.65 -14.36
C GLU A 32 -36.51 31.54 -13.46
N GLN A 33 -36.70 31.13 -12.21
CA GLN A 33 -37.15 32.00 -11.15
C GLN A 33 -36.45 31.56 -9.86
N ASP A 34 -35.79 32.55 -9.26
CA ASP A 34 -35.00 32.53 -8.02
C ASP A 34 -33.59 31.90 -8.07
N GLN A 35 -32.60 32.79 -8.22
CA GLN A 35 -31.17 32.57 -7.96
C GLN A 35 -30.86 32.41 -6.46
N ARG A 36 -31.60 31.56 -5.75
CA ARG A 36 -31.20 31.16 -4.39
C ARG A 36 -30.18 30.04 -4.53
N ASN A 37 -29.00 30.24 -3.94
CA ASN A 37 -27.85 29.34 -3.91
C ASN A 37 -28.17 28.00 -3.20
N THR A 38 -29.11 27.24 -3.77
CA THR A 38 -29.59 25.96 -3.29
C THR A 38 -28.89 24.90 -4.12
N LYS A 39 -28.04 24.12 -3.46
CA LYS A 39 -27.34 22.97 -4.05
C LYS A 39 -28.31 22.20 -4.96
N ASP A 40 -27.94 21.99 -6.22
CA ASP A 40 -28.74 21.27 -7.21
C ASP A 40 -29.30 19.97 -6.62
N ARG A 41 -30.63 19.91 -6.45
CA ARG A 41 -31.29 18.71 -5.93
C ARG A 41 -31.29 17.66 -7.04
N LEU A 42 -30.47 16.62 -6.88
CA LEU A 42 -30.47 15.47 -7.77
C LEU A 42 -31.82 14.74 -7.68
N VAL A 43 -32.55 14.71 -8.81
CA VAL A 43 -33.78 13.93 -8.97
C VAL A 43 -33.43 12.69 -9.79
N ILE A 44 -33.67 11.52 -9.22
CA ILE A 44 -33.37 10.22 -9.85
C ILE A 44 -34.64 9.71 -10.52
N LYS A 45 -34.55 9.41 -11.82
CA LYS A 45 -35.61 8.75 -12.59
C LYS A 45 -35.27 7.26 -12.64
N TYR A 46 -36.24 6.41 -12.28
CA TYR A 46 -36.09 4.95 -12.38
C TYR A 46 -36.93 4.46 -13.55
N VAL A 47 -36.33 3.66 -14.42
CA VAL A 47 -36.97 3.08 -15.60
C VAL A 47 -36.71 1.58 -15.65
N ILE A 48 -37.66 0.84 -16.21
CA ILE A 48 -37.53 -0.60 -16.48
C ILE A 48 -37.86 -0.81 -17.96
N PRO A 49 -36.99 -1.47 -18.74
CA PRO A 49 -37.27 -1.82 -20.13
C PRO A 49 -38.40 -2.86 -20.17
N SER A 50 -39.43 -2.59 -20.97
CA SER A 50 -40.43 -3.58 -21.36
C SER A 50 -40.04 -4.20 -22.69
N ILE A 51 -40.11 -5.51 -22.76
CA ILE A 51 -39.82 -6.32 -23.95
C ILE A 51 -41.01 -6.28 -24.89
N ILE A 52 -42.21 -6.27 -24.33
CA ILE A 52 -43.46 -6.29 -25.09
C ILE A 52 -43.65 -4.98 -25.85
N ASN A 53 -43.36 -3.86 -25.20
CA ASN A 53 -43.60 -2.51 -25.74
C ASN A 53 -42.33 -1.83 -26.26
N GLU A 54 -41.20 -2.54 -26.30
CA GLU A 54 -39.86 -2.03 -26.65
C GLU A 54 -39.53 -0.64 -26.07
N SER A 55 -40.00 -0.36 -24.85
CA SER A 55 -39.97 0.98 -24.28
C SER A 55 -39.54 0.99 -22.82
N MET A 56 -39.03 2.15 -22.39
CA MET A 56 -38.57 2.37 -21.02
C MET A 56 -39.73 2.87 -20.16
N ILE A 57 -40.25 2.00 -19.28
CA ILE A 57 -41.39 2.32 -18.42
C ILE A 57 -40.89 3.01 -17.13
N PRO A 58 -41.33 4.24 -16.83
CA PRO A 58 -40.93 4.93 -15.62
C PRO A 58 -41.67 4.38 -14.39
N VAL A 59 -40.90 4.04 -13.35
CA VAL A 59 -41.42 3.45 -12.11
C VAL A 59 -41.05 4.28 -10.89
N CYS A 60 -41.82 4.12 -9.80
CA CYS A 60 -41.42 4.68 -8.53
C CYS A 60 -40.25 3.89 -7.92
N SER A 61 -39.52 4.53 -7.00
CA SER A 61 -38.39 3.87 -6.34
C SER A 61 -38.79 2.63 -5.53
N LYS A 62 -40.01 2.58 -4.98
CA LYS A 62 -40.47 1.43 -4.18
C LYS A 62 -40.61 0.19 -5.06
N SER A 63 -41.25 0.34 -6.22
CA SER A 63 -41.40 -0.72 -7.21
C SER A 63 -40.06 -1.14 -7.79
N PHE A 64 -39.16 -0.20 -8.08
CA PHE A 64 -37.81 -0.53 -8.54
C PHE A 64 -37.03 -1.37 -7.52
N ILE A 65 -37.11 -1.03 -6.23
CA ILE A 65 -36.48 -1.81 -5.14
C ILE A 65 -37.11 -3.20 -5.04
N SER A 66 -38.44 -3.30 -5.11
CA SER A 66 -39.15 -4.59 -5.05
C SER A 66 -38.74 -5.49 -6.23
N ILE A 67 -38.67 -4.95 -7.44
CA ILE A 67 -38.34 -5.69 -8.66
C ILE A 67 -36.87 -6.10 -8.68
N THR A 68 -35.95 -5.19 -8.39
CA THR A 68 -34.49 -5.45 -8.48
C THR A 68 -33.89 -6.05 -7.21
N SER A 69 -34.59 -5.98 -6.08
CA SER A 69 -34.07 -6.30 -4.74
C SER A 69 -32.82 -5.50 -4.35
N ILE A 70 -32.52 -4.39 -5.05
CA ILE A 70 -31.40 -3.51 -4.72
C ILE A 70 -31.85 -2.55 -3.63
N SER A 71 -31.13 -2.55 -2.50
CA SER A 71 -31.47 -1.67 -1.38
C SER A 71 -31.38 -0.18 -1.76
N ARG A 72 -32.23 0.64 -1.13
CA ARG A 72 -32.26 2.09 -1.36
C ARG A 72 -30.88 2.75 -1.19
N ARG A 73 -30.09 2.29 -0.20
CA ARG A 73 -28.72 2.77 0.03
C ARG A 73 -27.81 2.54 -1.18
N ARG A 74 -27.87 1.36 -1.82
CA ARG A 74 -27.09 1.05 -3.01
C ARG A 74 -27.52 1.91 -4.21
N LEU A 75 -28.82 2.09 -4.41
CA LEU A 75 -29.34 2.96 -5.48
C LEU A 75 -28.86 4.41 -5.34
N ASN A 76 -28.92 4.95 -4.12
CA ASN A 76 -28.43 6.31 -3.86
C ASN A 76 -26.91 6.42 -4.11
N LEU A 77 -26.12 5.42 -3.72
CA LEU A 77 -24.68 5.38 -3.98
C LEU A 77 -24.38 5.35 -5.49
N LEU A 78 -25.06 4.47 -6.23
CA LEU A 78 -24.91 4.34 -7.68
C LEU A 78 -25.28 5.64 -8.39
N SER A 79 -26.41 6.26 -8.03
CA SER A 79 -26.82 7.53 -8.60
C SER A 79 -25.80 8.65 -8.32
N PHE A 80 -25.32 8.77 -7.09
CA PHE A 80 -24.31 9.77 -6.74
C PHE A 80 -23.00 9.56 -7.51
N LYS A 81 -22.51 8.32 -7.60
CA LYS A 81 -21.26 7.99 -8.29
C LYS A 81 -21.37 8.12 -9.80
N SER A 82 -22.48 7.68 -10.37
CA SER A 82 -22.77 7.85 -11.80
C SER A 82 -22.90 9.32 -12.16
N ASN A 83 -23.51 10.17 -11.32
CA ASN A 83 -23.59 11.60 -11.59
C ASN A 83 -22.23 12.31 -11.48
N LYS A 84 -21.34 11.85 -10.58
CA LYS A 84 -20.04 12.49 -10.38
C LYS A 84 -19.00 12.06 -11.42
N ASN A 85 -18.93 10.77 -11.74
CA ASN A 85 -17.84 10.17 -12.49
C ASN A 85 -18.31 9.29 -13.67
N HIS A 86 -19.62 9.17 -13.92
CA HIS A 86 -20.20 8.26 -14.92
C HIS A 86 -19.68 6.81 -14.83
N ALA A 87 -19.28 6.39 -13.63
CA ALA A 87 -18.59 5.12 -13.41
C ALA A 87 -19.16 4.36 -12.21
N SER A 88 -19.04 3.03 -12.27
CA SER A 88 -19.35 2.15 -11.15
C SER A 88 -18.45 2.48 -9.94
N PRO A 89 -18.94 2.34 -8.68
CA PRO A 89 -18.10 2.50 -7.51
C PRO A 89 -16.88 1.57 -7.56
N LYS A 90 -15.67 2.14 -7.47
CA LYS A 90 -14.44 1.35 -7.36
C LYS A 90 -14.40 0.57 -6.03
N GLU A 91 -14.02 -0.69 -6.10
CA GLU A 91 -13.77 -1.54 -4.93
C GLU A 91 -12.61 -0.97 -4.10
N LYS A 92 -12.80 -0.91 -2.78
CA LYS A 92 -11.81 -0.39 -1.81
C LYS A 92 -11.57 -1.34 -0.63
N ARG A 93 -12.15 -2.54 -0.66
CA ARG A 93 -11.86 -3.61 0.30
C ARG A 93 -10.43 -4.10 0.06
N GLY A 94 -9.69 -4.28 1.16
CA GLY A 94 -8.30 -4.70 1.10
C GLY A 94 -7.34 -3.61 0.62
N GLY A 95 -6.09 -4.01 0.35
CA GLY A 95 -5.01 -3.14 -0.13
C GLY A 95 -4.02 -2.68 0.94
N LYS A 96 -2.79 -2.38 0.50
CA LYS A 96 -1.74 -1.83 1.36
C LYS A 96 -2.03 -0.36 1.63
N ARG A 97 -2.40 -0.03 2.86
CA ARG A 97 -2.50 1.37 3.32
C ARG A 97 -1.10 1.89 3.58
N ILE A 98 -0.66 2.85 2.76
CA ILE A 98 0.61 3.53 2.97
C ILE A 98 0.38 4.60 4.04
N ASN A 99 1.03 4.44 5.20
CA ASN A 99 1.06 5.47 6.23
C ASN A 99 2.37 6.25 6.08
N GLN A 100 2.28 7.59 6.03
CA GLN A 100 3.44 8.48 5.93
C GLN A 100 4.45 8.23 7.06
N ASP A 101 3.98 7.97 8.28
CA ASP A 101 4.84 7.60 9.42
C ASP A 101 5.62 6.31 9.17
N SER A 102 4.97 5.35 8.49
CA SER A 102 5.62 4.09 8.15
C SER A 102 6.69 4.30 7.09
N ILE A 103 6.54 5.30 6.20
CA ILE A 103 7.57 5.68 5.23
C ILE A 103 8.75 6.32 5.98
N ASP A 104 8.52 7.37 6.78
CA ASP A 104 9.56 8.06 7.55
C ASP A 104 10.37 7.10 8.42
N THR A 105 9.68 6.23 9.17
CA THR A 105 10.36 5.21 10.00
C THR A 105 11.23 4.28 9.17
N THR A 106 10.80 3.93 7.95
CA THR A 106 11.56 3.03 7.07
C THR A 106 12.78 3.75 6.50
N GLU A 107 12.63 4.97 6.01
CA GLU A 107 13.74 5.78 5.50
C GLU A 107 14.78 6.09 6.59
N SER A 108 14.33 6.41 7.80
CA SER A 108 15.21 6.63 8.94
C SER A 108 16.01 5.39 9.34
N ILE A 109 15.46 4.19 9.16
CA ILE A 109 16.21 2.94 9.37
C ILE A 109 17.28 2.78 8.29
N LYS A 110 16.93 3.00 7.02
CA LYS A 110 17.88 2.89 5.90
C LYS A 110 19.05 3.86 6.08
N SER A 111 18.76 5.13 6.36
CA SER A 111 19.80 6.14 6.56
C SER A 111 20.70 5.81 7.73
N HIS A 112 20.15 5.31 8.85
CA HIS A 112 20.95 4.86 9.98
C HIS A 112 21.88 3.70 9.61
N ILE A 113 21.40 2.68 8.86
CA ILE A 113 22.25 1.56 8.44
C ILE A 113 23.40 2.05 7.54
N MET A 114 23.13 3.00 6.64
CA MET A 114 24.14 3.59 5.75
C MET A 114 25.24 4.40 6.47
N THR A 115 25.00 4.85 7.71
CA THR A 115 26.03 5.54 8.50
C THR A 115 27.19 4.66 8.94
N TYR A 116 27.04 3.33 8.91
CA TYR A 116 28.10 2.42 9.32
C TYR A 116 29.03 2.11 8.15
N GLU A 117 30.34 2.23 8.40
CA GLU A 117 31.35 1.85 7.43
C GLU A 117 31.27 0.35 7.11
N SER A 118 31.23 0.04 5.81
CA SER A 118 31.25 -1.32 5.31
C SER A 118 32.44 -1.53 4.38
N LYS A 119 33.03 -2.73 4.43
CA LYS A 119 34.14 -3.13 3.56
C LYS A 119 33.64 -4.16 2.56
N LYS A 120 33.92 -3.93 1.27
CA LYS A 120 33.57 -4.89 0.21
C LYS A 120 34.34 -6.20 0.39
N SER A 121 33.75 -7.32 -0.05
CA SER A 121 34.50 -8.55 -0.27
C SER A 121 35.62 -8.32 -1.28
N HIS A 122 36.87 -8.43 -0.86
CA HIS A 122 38.02 -8.42 -1.77
C HIS A 122 38.37 -9.82 -2.30
N TYR A 123 37.85 -10.88 -1.66
CA TYR A 123 38.40 -12.24 -1.77
C TYR A 123 37.56 -13.23 -2.57
N THR A 124 36.65 -12.78 -3.42
CA THR A 124 35.85 -13.68 -4.27
C THR A 124 36.29 -13.57 -5.72
N ARG A 125 36.42 -14.71 -6.41
CA ARG A 125 36.70 -14.76 -7.85
C ARG A 125 35.60 -14.08 -8.68
N VAL A 126 34.41 -13.92 -8.09
CA VAL A 126 33.24 -13.22 -8.64
C VAL A 126 32.80 -12.20 -7.60
N ASP A 127 32.61 -10.94 -7.98
CA ASP A 127 32.06 -9.93 -7.09
C ASP A 127 30.56 -10.19 -6.86
N THR A 128 30.20 -10.59 -5.64
CA THR A 128 28.80 -10.81 -5.25
C THR A 128 28.14 -9.51 -4.77
N GLY A 129 28.84 -8.38 -4.79
CA GLY A 129 28.40 -7.10 -4.24
C GLY A 129 28.21 -7.12 -2.71
N LYS A 130 28.74 -8.13 -2.03
CA LYS A 130 28.52 -8.34 -0.59
C LYS A 130 29.49 -7.49 0.20
N SER A 131 28.96 -6.72 1.15
CA SER A 131 29.77 -5.84 2.00
C SER A 131 29.67 -6.26 3.46
N TYR A 132 30.73 -6.01 4.22
CA TYR A 132 30.89 -6.49 5.58
C TYR A 132 31.06 -5.34 6.56
N LEU A 133 30.24 -5.35 7.59
CA LEU A 133 30.35 -4.49 8.77
C LEU A 133 31.40 -5.08 9.74
N GLN A 134 31.82 -4.25 10.70
CA GLN A 134 32.80 -4.68 11.71
C GLN A 134 32.34 -5.94 12.49
N PRO A 135 33.27 -6.86 12.83
CA PRO A 135 32.95 -8.16 13.45
C PRO A 135 32.36 -8.09 14.88
N GLY A 136 32.30 -6.91 15.51
CA GLY A 136 31.64 -6.71 16.81
C GLY A 136 30.22 -6.13 16.72
N LEU A 137 29.76 -5.75 15.52
CA LEU A 137 28.41 -5.25 15.32
C LEU A 137 27.42 -6.40 15.16
N SER A 138 26.17 -6.16 15.53
CA SER A 138 25.06 -7.08 15.30
C SER A 138 23.81 -6.28 14.93
N VAL A 139 22.86 -6.89 14.19
CA VAL A 139 21.61 -6.20 13.84
C VAL A 139 20.87 -5.72 15.10
N LYS A 140 20.91 -6.52 16.17
CA LYS A 140 20.31 -6.16 17.47
C LYS A 140 20.99 -4.94 18.09
N TYR A 141 22.31 -4.82 17.99
CA TYR A 141 23.05 -3.64 18.42
C TYR A 141 22.67 -2.41 17.59
N LEU A 142 22.67 -2.53 16.25
CA LEU A 142 22.31 -1.44 15.34
C LEU A 142 20.89 -0.93 15.62
N TRP A 143 19.93 -1.83 15.81
CA TRP A 143 18.56 -1.48 16.17
C TRP A 143 18.48 -0.76 17.52
N LYS A 144 19.19 -1.23 18.55
CA LYS A 144 19.24 -0.54 19.86
C LYS A 144 19.81 0.87 19.76
N ASN A 145 20.84 1.08 18.96
CA ASN A 145 21.43 2.40 18.75
C ASN A 145 20.44 3.34 18.02
N TRP A 146 19.82 2.84 16.95
CA TRP A 146 18.78 3.57 16.23
C TRP A 146 17.59 3.93 17.14
N LEU A 147 17.15 2.97 17.96
CA LEU A 147 16.06 3.14 18.91
C LEU A 147 16.34 4.29 19.88
N LYS A 148 17.53 4.32 20.49
CA LYS A 148 17.94 5.41 21.40
C LYS A 148 17.86 6.77 20.70
N LYS A 149 18.47 6.89 19.51
CA LYS A 149 18.42 8.15 18.73
C LYS A 149 17.00 8.61 18.42
N ARG A 150 16.08 7.69 18.12
CA ARG A 150 14.66 8.02 17.85
C ARG A 150 13.93 8.46 19.13
N ILE A 151 14.21 7.81 20.26
CA ILE A 151 13.65 8.20 21.58
C ILE A 151 14.12 9.61 21.96
N ASP A 152 15.43 9.87 21.86
CA ASP A 152 16.01 11.17 22.20
C ASP A 152 15.45 12.31 21.33
N SER A 153 15.10 11.99 20.07
CA SER A 153 14.49 12.93 19.12
C SER A 153 12.95 13.00 19.22
N ASN A 154 12.33 12.27 20.15
CA ASN A 154 10.88 12.11 20.29
C ASN A 154 10.15 11.71 18.98
N LYS A 155 10.74 10.79 18.20
CA LYS A 155 10.22 10.31 16.91
C LYS A 155 9.64 8.91 17.02
N LYS A 156 8.76 8.53 16.08
CA LYS A 156 8.14 7.20 16.03
C LYS A 156 9.17 6.09 15.91
N ILE A 157 8.96 5.03 16.67
CA ILE A 157 9.84 3.88 16.78
C ILE A 157 9.32 2.72 15.92
N ALA A 158 10.20 1.78 15.58
CA ALA A 158 9.87 0.53 14.91
C ALA A 158 10.36 -0.67 15.73
N SER A 159 9.65 -1.79 15.60
CA SER A 159 10.05 -3.06 16.21
C SER A 159 11.34 -3.61 15.60
N TYR A 160 12.04 -4.44 16.37
CA TYR A 160 13.22 -5.16 15.89
C TYR A 160 12.95 -5.95 14.61
N SER A 161 11.80 -6.62 14.52
CA SER A 161 11.43 -7.41 13.33
C SER A 161 11.32 -6.55 12.07
N LYS A 162 10.75 -5.34 12.16
CA LYS A 162 10.71 -4.40 11.02
C LYS A 162 12.12 -3.97 10.62
N TYR A 163 12.97 -3.65 11.60
CA TYR A 163 14.36 -3.26 11.38
C TYR A 163 15.16 -4.39 10.71
N PHE A 164 15.09 -5.60 11.25
CA PHE A 164 15.78 -6.78 10.74
C PHE A 164 15.33 -7.13 9.32
N ARG A 165 14.04 -7.01 9.03
CA ARG A 165 13.51 -7.23 7.67
C ARG A 165 14.10 -6.23 6.68
N ILE A 166 14.13 -4.95 7.03
CA ILE A 166 14.74 -3.90 6.17
C ILE A 166 16.23 -4.20 5.97
N PHE A 167 16.96 -4.49 7.05
CA PHE A 167 18.38 -4.84 6.97
C PHE A 167 18.62 -6.04 6.04
N SER A 168 17.83 -7.11 6.15
CA SER A 168 18.08 -8.36 5.43
C SER A 168 17.59 -8.32 3.97
N GLN A 169 16.52 -7.59 3.67
CA GLN A 169 15.93 -7.55 2.33
C GLN A 169 16.50 -6.44 1.45
N GLU A 170 16.89 -5.32 2.03
CA GLU A 170 17.33 -4.15 1.25
C GLU A 170 18.86 -3.97 1.24
N PHE A 171 19.58 -4.59 2.17
CA PHE A 171 21.03 -4.48 2.25
C PHE A 171 21.70 -5.85 2.10
N ASN A 172 22.64 -5.96 1.17
CA ASN A 172 23.51 -7.14 1.05
C ASN A 172 24.72 -7.03 2.00
N LEU A 173 24.42 -6.85 3.30
CA LEU A 173 25.41 -6.65 4.36
C LEU A 173 25.55 -7.90 5.24
N SER A 174 26.74 -8.12 5.76
CA SER A 174 27.01 -9.16 6.77
C SER A 174 28.02 -8.67 7.80
N PHE A 175 28.22 -9.42 8.88
CA PHE A 175 29.12 -9.03 9.97
C PHE A 175 30.44 -9.81 9.89
N GLY A 176 31.54 -9.09 10.08
CA GLY A 176 32.88 -9.65 10.04
C GLY A 176 33.32 -10.02 8.64
N HIS A 177 34.64 -10.10 8.40
CA HIS A 177 35.15 -10.57 7.13
C HIS A 177 35.34 -12.10 7.19
N PRO A 178 35.11 -12.84 6.09
CA PRO A 178 35.56 -14.22 6.01
C PRO A 178 37.04 -14.31 6.39
N ARG A 179 37.40 -15.35 7.15
CA ARG A 179 38.80 -15.61 7.46
C ARG A 179 39.53 -15.90 6.16
N GLN A 180 40.69 -15.27 5.98
CA GLN A 180 41.60 -15.61 4.91
C GLN A 180 42.33 -16.88 5.33
N ASP A 181 42.34 -17.89 4.46
CA ASP A 181 43.19 -19.05 4.67
C ASP A 181 44.65 -18.62 4.49
N ILE A 182 45.35 -18.54 5.61
CA ILE A 182 46.77 -18.20 5.65
C ILE A 182 47.52 -19.52 5.59
N CYS A 183 48.45 -19.67 4.64
CA CYS A 183 49.25 -20.89 4.57
C CYS A 183 50.12 -21.07 5.84
N SER A 184 50.56 -22.31 6.09
CA SER A 184 51.39 -22.66 7.25
C SER A 184 52.63 -21.77 7.37
N TRP A 185 53.30 -21.49 6.24
CA TRP A 185 54.47 -20.62 6.18
C TRP A 185 54.16 -19.17 6.59
N CYS A 186 53.09 -18.58 6.05
CA CYS A 186 52.68 -17.21 6.41
C CYS A 186 52.29 -17.11 7.89
N SER A 187 51.65 -18.14 8.44
CA SER A 187 51.31 -18.22 9.86
C SER A 187 52.58 -18.26 10.73
N GLU A 188 53.56 -19.08 10.35
CA GLU A 188 54.85 -19.17 11.04
C GLU A 188 55.62 -17.86 11.00
N MET A 189 55.67 -17.19 9.85
CA MET A 189 56.32 -15.89 9.67
C MET A 189 55.66 -14.79 10.50
N ALA A 190 54.32 -14.75 10.56
CA ALA A 190 53.59 -13.80 11.41
C ALA A 190 53.94 -13.97 12.90
N VAL A 191 54.08 -15.21 13.37
CA VAL A 191 54.53 -15.51 14.75
C VAL A 191 55.96 -15.05 14.99
N LYS A 192 56.89 -15.33 14.05
CA LYS A 192 58.29 -14.89 14.13
C LYS A 192 58.40 -13.36 14.19
N ILE A 193 57.64 -12.64 13.37
CA ILE A 193 57.58 -11.16 13.36
C ILE A 193 57.06 -10.62 14.70
N LYS A 194 55.97 -11.17 15.23
CA LYS A 194 55.42 -10.77 16.54
C LYS A 194 56.44 -10.98 17.68
N LYS A 195 57.15 -12.12 17.71
CA LYS A 195 58.19 -12.41 18.69
C LYS A 195 59.35 -11.40 18.63
N ARG A 196 59.76 -10.99 17.42
CA ARG A 196 60.84 -9.99 17.26
C ARG A 196 60.43 -8.60 17.79
N LYS A 197 59.21 -8.16 17.47
CA LYS A 197 58.67 -6.87 17.94
C LYS A 197 58.45 -6.78 19.45
N THR A 198 58.20 -7.91 20.12
CA THR A 198 58.06 -7.97 21.59
C THR A 198 59.41 -7.98 22.30
N LYS A 199 60.44 -8.63 21.72
CA LYS A 199 61.81 -8.58 22.25
C LYS A 199 62.43 -7.18 22.19
N SER A 200 62.14 -6.39 21.16
CA SER A 200 62.61 -5.00 21.06
C SER A 200 61.93 -4.04 22.05
N LYS A 201 60.69 -4.33 22.48
CA LYS A 201 59.97 -3.51 23.47
C LYS A 201 60.36 -3.79 24.94
N LYS A 202 61.01 -4.93 25.21
CA LYS A 202 61.51 -5.30 26.54
C LYS A 202 62.95 -4.83 26.83
N LYS A 203 63.62 -4.24 25.84
CA LYS A 203 65.01 -3.76 25.94
C LYS A 203 65.13 -2.25 26.15
N ASN A 204 64.01 -1.55 26.35
CA ASN A 204 63.95 -0.17 26.83
C ASN A 204 63.32 -0.16 28.22
#